data_AF-A0A831JK84-F1
#
_entry.id   AF-A0A831JK84-F1
#
_cell.length_a   1.000
_cell.length_b   1.000
_cell.length_c   1.000
_cell.angle_alpha   90.00
_cell.angle_beta   90.00
_cell.angle_gamma   90.00
#
_symmetry.space_group_name_H-M   'P 1'
#
loop_
_entity.id
_entity.type
_entity.pdbx_description
1 polymer ?
#
loop_
_entity_poly.entity_id
_entity_poly.type
_entity_poly.pdbx_seq_one_letter_code
_entity_poly.pdbx_strand_id
1 'polypeptide(L)'
;MENKFGISLITFLLILAITMTMVLVFHQPPYIPLFISYIITFAIVLINGFSPQELVNMSIDGFKKGINVMIILLLIGALVALWKQNGT
;
A
#
# COMPACT_ATOMS: atom_id res chain seq x y z
N MET A 1 8.48 20.31 -13.81
CA MET A 1 8.37 19.54 -12.54
C MET A 1 6.93 19.44 -12.04
N GLU A 2 6.08 20.44 -12.30
CA GLU A 2 4.66 20.47 -11.90
C GLU A 2 3.81 19.27 -12.34
N ASN A 3 3.99 18.76 -13.57
CA ASN A 3 3.19 17.65 -14.08
C ASN A 3 3.40 16.31 -13.34
N LYS A 4 4.59 16.03 -12.83
CA LYS A 4 4.88 14.73 -12.19
C LYS A 4 4.22 14.61 -10.81
N PHE A 5 4.19 15.70 -10.05
CA PHE A 5 3.51 15.74 -8.76
C PHE A 5 2.00 15.60 -8.92
N GLY A 6 1.41 16.30 -9.91
CA GLY A 6 -0.01 16.19 -10.22
C GLY A 6 -0.44 14.77 -10.57
N ILE A 7 0.33 14.07 -11.41
CA ILE A 7 0.05 12.67 -11.77
C ILE A 7 0.10 11.76 -10.54
N SER A 8 1.12 11.91 -9.68
CA SER A 8 1.23 11.12 -8.45
C SER A 8 0.07 11.39 -7.48
N LEU A 9 -0.33 12.65 -7.31
CA LEU A 9 -1.44 13.03 -6.43
C LEU A 9 -2.77 12.48 -6.94
N ILE A 10 -3.03 12.61 -8.25
CA ILE A 10 -4.24 12.07 -8.88
C ILE A 10 -4.27 10.54 -8.75
N THR A 11 -3.14 9.88 -9.02
CA THR A 11 -3.03 8.42 -8.89
C THR A 11 -3.31 7.97 -7.45
N PHE A 12 -2.76 8.68 -6.46
CA PHE A 12 -3.02 8.41 -5.04
C PHE A 12 -4.50 8.57 -4.67
N LEU A 13 -5.11 9.69 -5.06
CA LEU A 13 -6.54 9.94 -4.78
C LEU A 13 -7.44 8.91 -5.45
N LEU A 14 -7.09 8.48 -6.67
CA LEU A 14 -7.81 7.46 -7.41
C LEU A 14 -7.74 6.09 -6.71
N ILE A 15 -6.56 5.65 -6.25
CA ILE A 15 -6.39 4.42 -5.46
C ILE A 15 -7.19 4.49 -4.17
N LEU A 16 -7.14 5.64 -3.48
CA LEU A 16 -7.86 5.83 -2.21
C LEU A 16 -9.37 5.75 -2.41
N ALA A 17 -9.90 6.39 -3.46
CA ALA A 17 -11.31 6.34 -3.82
C ALA A 17 -11.78 4.93 -4.20
N ILE A 18 -11.01 4.20 -5.02
CA ILE A 18 -11.31 2.80 -5.39
C ILE A 18 -11.34 1.92 -4.15
N THR A 19 -10.33 2.04 -3.29
CA THR A 19 -10.21 1.23 -2.07
C THR A 19 -11.37 1.51 -1.12
N MET A 20 -11.66 2.78 -0.85
CA MET A 20 -12.80 3.19 0.00
C MET A 20 -14.13 2.67 -0.56
N THR A 21 -14.37 2.83 -1.86
CA THR A 21 -15.63 2.42 -2.48
C THR A 21 -15.83 0.90 -2.41
N MET A 22 -14.79 0.12 -2.76
CA MET A 22 -14.87 -1.34 -2.74
C MET A 22 -15.03 -1.91 -1.34
N VAL A 23 -14.38 -1.31 -0.33
CA VAL A 23 -14.48 -1.78 1.05
C VAL A 23 -15.80 -1.33 1.69
N LEU A 24 -16.19 -0.06 1.55
CA LEU A 24 -17.34 0.50 2.27
C LEU A 24 -18.69 0.20 1.61
N VAL A 25 -18.74 0.20 0.27
CA VAL A 25 -20.00 0.00 -0.47
C VAL A 25 -20.17 -1.47 -0.82
N PHE A 26 -19.13 -2.07 -1.42
CA PHE A 26 -19.20 -3.45 -1.92
C PHE A 26 -18.78 -4.50 -0.88
N HIS A 27 -18.37 -4.07 0.33
CA HIS A 27 -17.95 -4.95 1.42
C HIS A 27 -16.88 -5.96 1.00
N GLN A 28 -16.07 -5.60 0.01
CA GLN A 28 -15.04 -6.48 -0.50
C GLN A 28 -13.86 -6.52 0.46
N PRO A 29 -13.24 -7.71 0.64
CA PRO A 29 -12.01 -7.82 1.40
C PRO A 29 -10.93 -6.84 0.90
N PRO A 30 -10.21 -6.13 1.78
CA PRO A 30 -9.28 -5.07 1.38
C PRO A 30 -8.17 -5.49 0.41
N TYR A 31 -7.77 -6.77 0.43
CA TYR A 31 -6.74 -7.28 -0.48
C TYR A 31 -7.16 -7.22 -1.95
N ILE A 32 -8.47 -7.28 -2.26
CA ILE A 32 -9.00 -7.22 -3.63
C ILE A 32 -8.81 -5.84 -4.25
N PRO A 33 -9.35 -4.73 -3.68
CA PRO A 33 -9.16 -3.40 -4.26
C PRO A 33 -7.70 -2.93 -4.21
N LEU A 34 -6.89 -3.39 -3.25
CA LEU A 34 -5.46 -3.12 -3.23
C LEU A 34 -4.75 -3.75 -4.43
N PHE A 35 -5.08 -5.01 -4.77
CA PHE A 35 -4.52 -5.67 -5.94
C PHE A 35 -4.96 -5.01 -7.25
N ILE A 36 -6.24 -4.65 -7.37
CA ILE A 36 -6.76 -3.90 -8.53
C ILE A 36 -6.04 -2.56 -8.67
N SER A 37 -5.92 -1.81 -7.56
CA SER A 37 -5.24 -0.52 -7.53
C SER A 37 -3.77 -0.63 -7.90
N TYR A 38 -3.10 -1.71 -7.49
CA TYR A 38 -1.72 -2.00 -7.90
C TYR A 38 -1.63 -2.19 -9.42
N ILE A 39 -2.51 -2.99 -10.04
CA ILE A 39 -2.53 -3.20 -11.49
C ILE A 39 -2.76 -1.87 -12.23
N ILE A 40 -3.73 -1.07 -11.77
CA ILE A 40 -4.04 0.24 -12.37
C ILE A 40 -2.82 1.17 -12.28
N THR A 41 -2.18 1.25 -11.12
CA THR A 41 -0.98 2.07 -10.91
C THR A 41 0.15 1.61 -11.81
N PHE A 42 0.35 0.30 -11.91
CA PHE A 42 1.36 -0.29 -12.77
C PHE A 42 1.14 0.10 -14.23
N ALA A 43 -0.11 0.01 -14.72
CA ALA A 43 -0.46 0.41 -16.07
C ALA A 43 -0.25 1.92 -16.31
N ILE A 44 -0.70 2.78 -15.39
CA ILE A 44 -0.51 4.24 -15.48
C ILE A 44 0.97 4.58 -15.58
N VAL A 45 1.79 4.02 -14.70
CA VAL A 45 3.22 4.33 -14.62
C VAL A 45 3.97 3.79 -15.85
N LEU A 46 3.59 2.62 -16.36
CA LEU A 46 4.14 2.06 -17.60
C LEU A 46 3.85 2.96 -18.82
N ILE A 47 2.62 3.46 -18.95
CA ILE A 47 2.22 4.38 -20.03
C ILE A 47 2.97 5.71 -19.94
N ASN A 48 3.38 6.13 -18.73
CA ASN A 48 4.15 7.35 -18.51
C ASN A 48 5.67 7.20 -18.73
N GLY A 49 6.11 6.07 -19.32
CA GLY A 49 7.49 5.89 -19.81
C GLY A 49 8.48 5.33 -18.79
N PHE A 50 8.01 4.78 -17.67
CA PHE A 50 8.87 4.08 -16.71
C PHE A 50 9.16 2.65 -17.19
N SER A 51 10.37 2.15 -16.91
CA SER A 51 10.75 0.79 -17.31
C SER A 51 10.16 -0.26 -16.37
N PRO A 52 9.77 -1.46 -16.87
CA PRO A 52 9.22 -2.53 -16.03
C PRO A 52 10.11 -2.89 -14.82
N GLN A 53 11.43 -2.90 -15.00
CA GLN A 53 12.38 -3.12 -13.91
C GLN A 53 12.29 -2.05 -12.82
N GLU A 54 12.17 -0.77 -13.19
CA GLU A 54 11.99 0.31 -12.23
C GLU A 54 10.69 0.15 -11.44
N LEU A 55 9.58 -0.22 -12.10
CA LEU A 55 8.30 -0.45 -11.41
C LEU A 55 8.40 -1.59 -10.38
N VAL A 56 9.06 -2.69 -10.73
CA VAL A 56 9.27 -3.83 -9.82
C VAL A 56 10.12 -3.40 -8.63
N ASN A 57 11.21 -2.67 -8.87
CA ASN A 57 12.07 -2.17 -7.79
C ASN A 57 11.30 -1.22 -6.85
N MET A 58 10.51 -0.30 -7.40
CA MET A 58 9.65 0.59 -6.62
C MET A 58 8.62 -0.18 -5.78
N SER A 59 8.06 -1.26 -6.34
CA SER A 59 7.11 -2.12 -5.65
C SER A 59 7.76 -2.86 -4.48
N ILE A 60 8.95 -3.45 -4.70
CA ILE A 60 9.74 -4.12 -3.67
C ILE A 60 10.10 -3.15 -2.54
N ASP A 61 10.51 -1.93 -2.86
CA ASP A 61 10.81 -0.91 -1.86
C ASP A 61 9.57 -0.50 -1.06
N GLY A 62 8.41 -0.43 -1.71
CA GLY A 62 7.11 -0.27 -1.05
C GLY A 62 6.83 -1.41 -0.06
N PHE A 63 7.00 -2.66 -0.49
CA PHE A 63 6.83 -3.84 0.38
C PHE A 63 7.80 -3.83 1.57
N LYS A 64 9.07 -3.51 1.36
CA LYS A 64 10.08 -3.42 2.45
C LYS A 64 9.67 -2.39 3.51
N LYS A 65 9.17 -1.23 3.09
CA LYS A 65 8.65 -0.21 4.02
C LYS A 65 7.47 -0.75 4.83
N GLY A 66 6.54 -1.46 4.18
CA GLY A 66 5.41 -2.09 4.85
C GLY A 66 5.83 -3.16 5.88
N ILE A 67 6.79 -4.01 5.53
CA ILE A 67 7.34 -5.04 6.42
C ILE A 67 7.95 -4.42 7.67
N ASN A 68 8.71 -3.31 7.53
CA ASN A 68 9.28 -2.64 8.70
C ASN A 68 8.20 -2.18 9.70
N VAL A 69 7.09 -1.64 9.20
CA VAL A 69 5.94 -1.25 10.04
C VAL A 69 5.30 -2.48 10.69
N MET A 70 5.11 -3.57 9.93
CA MET A 70 4.59 -4.82 10.49
C MET A 70 5.47 -5.37 11.61
N ILE A 71 6.79 -5.39 11.44
CA ILE A 71 7.74 -5.85 12.46
C ILE A 71 7.57 -5.03 13.74
N ILE A 72 7.50 -3.69 13.63
CA ILE A 72 7.30 -2.82 14.80
C ILE A 72 6.00 -3.17 15.52
N LEU A 73 4.89 -3.32 14.80
CA LEU A 73 3.60 -3.69 15.39
C LEU A 73 3.65 -5.07 16.06
N LEU A 74 4.36 -6.01 15.45
CA LEU A 74 4.52 -7.38 15.96
C LEU A 74 5.33 -7.39 17.26
N LEU A 75 6.41 -6.60 17.32
CA LEU A 75 7.22 -6.42 18.53
C LEU A 75 6.42 -5.76 19.66
N ILE A 76 5.64 -4.72 19.35
CA ILE A 76 4.74 -4.07 20.31
C ILE A 76 3.72 -5.10 20.84
N GLY A 77 3.09 -5.86 19.94
CA GLY A 77 2.13 -6.90 20.30
C GLY A 77 2.74 -7.98 21.19
N ALA A 78 3.95 -8.45 20.86
CA ALA A 78 4.68 -9.43 21.66
C ALA A 78 5.03 -8.90 23.06
N LEU A 79 5.49 -7.65 23.16
CA LEU A 79 5.82 -7.03 24.44
C LEU A 79 4.58 -6.88 25.33
N VAL A 80 3.45 -6.44 24.76
CA VAL A 80 2.18 -6.33 25.47
C VAL A 80 1.68 -7.70 25.93
N ALA A 81 1.81 -8.73 25.09
CA ALA A 81 1.43 -10.09 25.45
C ALA A 81 2.27 -10.64 26.62
N LEU A 82 3.60 -10.44 26.60
CA LEU A 82 4.50 -10.84 27.68
C LEU A 82 4.20 -10.08 28.98
N TRP A 83 3.94 -8.78 28.90
CA TRP A 83 3.56 -7.99 30.07
C TRP A 83 2.25 -8.50 30.69
N LYS A 84 1.23 -8.76 29.86
CA LYS A 84 -0.05 -9.32 30.30
C LYS A 84 0.11 -10.70 30.93
N GLN A 85 1.05 -11.51 30.46
CA GLN A 85 1.34 -12.83 31.02
C GLN A 85 2.06 -12.76 32.38
N ASN A 86 2.90 -11.73 32.61
CA ASN A 86 3.79 -11.65 33.77
C ASN A 86 3.33 -10.66 34.87
N GLY A 87 2.43 -9.73 34.57
CA GLY A 87 2.14 -8.57 35.43
C GLY A 87 0.66 -8.29 35.72
N THR A 88 -0.24 -9.13 35.21
CA THR A 88 -1.61 -9.37 35.70
C THR A 88 -1.75 -10.87 35.92
#